data_AF-A0A7S4ZS97-F1
#
_entry.id   AF-A0A7S4ZS97-F1
#
_cell.length_a   1.000
_cell.length_b   1.000
_cell.length_c   1.000
_cell.angle_alpha   90.00
_cell.angle_beta   90.00
_cell.angle_gamma   90.00
#
_symmetry.space_group_name_H-M   'P 1'
#
loop_
_entity.id
_entity.type
_entity.pdbx_description
1 polymer ?
#
loop_
_entity_poly.entity_id
_entity_poly.type
_entity_poly.pdbx_seq_one_letter_code
_entity_poly.pdbx_strand_id
1 'polypeptide(L)'
;MVGLVEEIQADALDDHIPVSTLLRKVKVAAVKLKLVAVENWVDMELNGYSGDLPEYRELRGQPKAYNPIRGQWIPIIDPNPEVQAILSQASTRQSIAEIEDLLKLDSKGTLQKPLPAEIITAINRGNSIPLGEMSVHISRSDIAGIPDRVRTMILDWALELEKNGVMGEGLSFTKEEKERAVTNYNIQNFNGVIGNNNRVRDIVGGDMNLTDVGRLTGQLRSRLGELAEEGADADAVDKATSAILQQLEASKPDHGVIRGLLQDCRNAISSAAGGMISSGALALIAPYLPVIGP
;
A
#
# COMPACT_ATOMS: atom_id res chain seq x y z
N MET A 1 39.17 1.44 -3.81
CA MET A 1 38.52 0.94 -2.58
C MET A 1 37.07 0.69 -2.96
N VAL A 2 36.50 -0.44 -2.57
CA VAL A 2 35.10 -0.78 -2.89
C VAL A 2 34.18 0.22 -2.18
N GLY A 3 33.17 0.71 -2.89
CA GLY A 3 32.18 1.64 -2.31
C GLY A 3 31.19 0.90 -1.41
N LEU A 4 30.66 1.56 -0.38
CA LEU A 4 29.62 0.96 0.48
C LEU A 4 28.40 0.50 -0.33
N VAL A 5 28.08 1.19 -1.43
CA VAL A 5 26.98 0.80 -2.32
C VAL A 5 27.29 -0.50 -3.06
N GLU A 6 28.51 -0.67 -3.57
CA GLU A 6 28.96 -1.92 -4.21
C GLU A 6 28.96 -3.10 -3.23
N GLU A 7 29.36 -2.87 -1.98
CA GLU A 7 29.29 -3.90 -0.93
C GLU A 7 27.84 -4.32 -0.63
N ILE A 8 26.91 -3.37 -0.58
CA ILE A 8 25.49 -3.67 -0.36
C ILE A 8 24.92 -4.49 -1.52
N GLN A 9 25.30 -4.18 -2.76
CA GLN A 9 24.88 -4.96 -3.93
C GLN A 9 25.46 -6.38 -3.90
N ALA A 10 26.77 -6.51 -3.63
CA ALA A 10 27.42 -7.82 -3.54
C ALA A 10 26.79 -8.69 -2.45
N ASP A 11 26.50 -8.12 -1.28
CA ASP A 11 25.84 -8.83 -0.19
C ASP A 11 24.37 -9.16 -0.50
N ALA A 12 23.68 -8.30 -1.25
CA ALA A 12 22.31 -8.55 -1.70
C ALA A 12 22.22 -9.74 -2.65
N LEU A 13 23.24 -9.96 -3.48
CA LEU A 13 23.35 -11.12 -4.37
C LEU A 13 23.75 -12.42 -3.65
N ASP A 14 24.21 -12.35 -2.39
CA ASP A 14 24.56 -13.53 -1.60
C ASP A 14 23.41 -13.93 -0.63
N ASP A 15 22.76 -15.05 -0.95
CA ASP A 15 21.67 -15.63 -0.17
C ASP A 15 22.12 -16.10 1.23
N HIS A 16 23.41 -16.31 1.47
CA HIS A 16 23.93 -16.74 2.77
C HIS A 16 23.98 -15.61 3.79
N ILE A 17 23.96 -14.35 3.34
CA ILE A 17 24.04 -13.20 4.23
C ILE A 17 22.63 -12.86 4.72
N PRO A 18 22.38 -12.81 6.04
CA PRO A 18 21.06 -12.43 6.57
C PRO A 18 20.68 -11.01 6.15
N VAL A 19 19.41 -10.81 5.79
CA VAL A 19 18.81 -9.52 5.46
C VAL A 19 18.94 -8.53 6.62
N SER A 20 18.87 -9.02 7.87
CA SER A 20 19.17 -8.20 9.06
C SER A 20 20.58 -7.59 9.04
N THR A 21 21.56 -8.24 8.43
CA THR A 21 22.92 -7.72 8.27
C THR A 21 23.00 -6.69 7.15
N LEU A 22 22.35 -6.95 6.01
CA LEU A 22 22.25 -6.00 4.90
C LEU A 22 21.60 -4.69 5.36
N LEU A 23 20.47 -4.77 6.08
CA LEU A 23 19.77 -3.61 6.61
C LEU A 23 20.66 -2.75 7.51
N ARG A 24 21.58 -3.34 8.30
CA ARG A 24 22.54 -2.56 9.10
C ARG A 24 23.52 -1.78 8.22
N LYS A 25 24.00 -2.36 7.11
CA LYS A 25 24.83 -1.64 6.12
C LYS A 25 24.04 -0.52 5.46
N VAL A 26 22.79 -0.78 5.08
CA VAL A 26 21.87 0.22 4.51
C VAL A 26 21.62 1.35 5.51
N LYS A 27 21.46 1.07 6.81
CA LYS A 27 21.33 2.09 7.85
C LYS A 27 22.53 3.04 7.87
N VAL A 28 23.75 2.47 7.83
CA VAL A 28 24.99 3.27 7.81
C VAL A 28 25.03 4.17 6.58
N ALA A 29 24.67 3.64 5.40
CA ALA A 29 24.61 4.40 4.17
C ALA A 29 23.55 5.52 4.23
N ALA A 30 22.32 5.20 4.67
CA ALA A 30 21.21 6.12 4.81
C ALA A 30 21.54 7.31 5.72
N VAL A 31 22.12 7.06 6.90
CA VAL A 31 22.51 8.12 7.85
C VAL A 31 23.58 9.03 7.24
N LYS A 32 24.57 8.45 6.54
CA LYS A 32 25.66 9.24 5.91
C LYS A 32 25.18 10.07 4.72
N LEU A 33 24.20 9.55 3.97
CA LEU A 33 23.52 10.25 2.89
C LEU A 33 22.41 11.20 3.39
N LYS A 34 22.11 11.20 4.70
CA LYS A 34 21.05 11.98 5.35
C LYS A 34 19.64 11.68 4.82
N LEU A 35 19.38 10.42 4.49
CA LEU A 35 18.09 9.95 3.99
C LEU A 35 17.20 9.47 5.13
N VAL A 36 16.56 10.43 5.82
CA VAL A 36 15.73 10.18 7.02
C VAL A 36 14.62 9.15 6.76
N ALA A 37 14.01 9.17 5.57
CA ALA A 37 12.96 8.22 5.22
C ALA A 37 13.48 6.77 5.10
N VAL A 38 14.71 6.59 4.60
CA VAL A 38 15.37 5.28 4.54
C VAL A 38 15.74 4.79 5.93
N GLU A 39 16.29 5.68 6.75
CA GLU A 39 16.64 5.38 8.14
C GLU A 39 15.43 4.87 8.93
N ASN A 40 14.29 5.58 8.85
CA ASN A 40 13.06 5.19 9.55
C ASN A 40 12.53 3.82 9.09
N TRP A 41 12.52 3.55 7.78
CA TRP A 41 12.08 2.26 7.24
C TRP A 41 12.98 1.12 7.72
N VAL A 42 14.30 1.31 7.63
CA VAL A 42 15.27 0.31 8.12
C VAL A 42 15.08 0.06 9.61
N ASP A 43 14.81 1.09 10.40
CA ASP A 43 14.56 0.94 11.83
C ASP A 43 13.28 0.18 12.15
N MET A 44 12.21 0.35 11.35
CA MET A 44 11.01 -0.47 11.48
C MET A 44 11.27 -1.92 11.06
N GLU A 45 12.04 -2.15 10.00
CA GLU A 45 12.41 -3.50 9.56
C GLU A 45 13.28 -4.24 10.60
N LEU A 46 14.21 -3.53 11.25
CA LEU A 46 15.11 -4.10 12.26
C LEU A 46 14.48 -4.28 13.64
N ASN A 47 13.58 -3.39 14.07
CA ASN A 47 13.00 -3.42 15.41
C ASN A 47 11.54 -3.92 15.44
N GLY A 48 10.91 -4.08 14.28
CA GLY A 48 9.49 -4.40 14.16
C GLY A 48 8.60 -3.16 13.99
N TYR A 49 7.37 -3.40 13.55
CA TYR A 49 6.40 -2.37 13.21
C TYR A 49 5.42 -2.08 14.35
N SER A 50 5.26 -0.82 14.71
CA SER A 50 4.29 -0.36 15.72
C SER A 50 3.04 0.31 15.12
N GLY A 51 3.07 0.67 13.84
CA GLY A 51 1.99 1.37 13.13
C GLY A 51 1.60 0.68 11.83
N ASP A 52 1.57 1.49 10.76
CA ASP A 52 1.23 1.04 9.41
C ASP A 52 2.21 -0.02 8.92
N LEU A 53 1.66 -1.04 8.27
CA LEU A 53 2.40 -2.16 7.72
C LEU A 53 2.53 -1.98 6.21
N PRO A 54 3.73 -2.20 5.64
CA PRO A 54 3.89 -2.31 4.20
C PRO A 54 3.07 -3.48 3.63
N GLU A 55 2.62 -3.37 2.38
CA GLU A 55 1.80 -4.40 1.71
C GLU A 55 2.47 -5.78 1.70
N TYR A 56 3.80 -5.84 1.52
CA TYR A 56 4.54 -7.10 1.57
C TYR A 56 4.59 -7.75 2.97
N ARG A 57 4.15 -7.05 4.03
CA ARG A 57 3.94 -7.62 5.38
C ARG A 57 2.53 -8.16 5.57
N GLU A 58 1.62 -7.93 4.63
CA GLU A 58 0.30 -8.55 4.60
C GLU A 58 0.39 -9.94 3.96
N LEU A 59 -0.07 -10.93 4.72
CA LEU A 59 -0.04 -12.33 4.33
C LEU A 59 -1.47 -12.86 4.22
N ARG A 60 -1.64 -13.94 3.47
CA ARG A 60 -2.91 -14.67 3.41
C ARG A 60 -2.67 -16.10 3.85
N GLY A 61 -3.55 -16.63 4.67
CA GLY A 61 -3.47 -18.00 5.15
C GLY A 61 -4.83 -18.67 5.19
N GLN A 62 -4.86 -19.92 5.64
CA GLN A 62 -6.07 -20.70 5.78
C GLN A 62 -6.56 -20.66 7.23
N PRO A 63 -7.72 -20.05 7.53
CA PRO A 63 -8.29 -20.10 8.87
C PRO A 63 -8.73 -21.53 9.19
N LYS A 64 -8.30 -22.05 10.33
CA LYS A 64 -8.67 -23.38 10.83
C LYS A 64 -9.03 -23.31 12.31
N ALA A 65 -9.91 -24.20 12.73
CA ALA A 65 -10.24 -24.44 14.12
C ALA A 65 -9.75 -25.83 14.55
N TYR A 66 -9.28 -25.95 15.78
CA TYR A 66 -8.86 -27.22 16.33
C TYR A 66 -10.06 -27.98 16.90
N ASN A 67 -10.25 -29.22 16.45
CA ASN A 67 -11.26 -30.11 16.99
C ASN A 67 -10.65 -30.97 18.11
N PRO A 68 -10.99 -30.73 19.40
CA PRO A 68 -10.39 -31.47 20.51
C PRO A 68 -10.82 -32.94 20.59
N ILE A 69 -11.96 -33.30 19.99
CA ILE A 69 -12.48 -34.68 19.97
C ILE A 69 -11.70 -35.53 18.97
N ARG A 70 -11.36 -34.95 17.81
CA ARG A 70 -10.66 -35.65 16.72
C ARG A 70 -9.15 -35.39 16.70
N GLY A 71 -8.66 -34.44 17.49
CA GLY A 71 -7.25 -34.05 17.52
C GLY A 71 -6.74 -33.47 16.20
N GLN A 72 -7.60 -32.82 15.41
CA GLN A 72 -7.27 -32.34 14.07
C GLN A 72 -7.75 -30.92 13.81
N TRP A 73 -7.03 -30.21 12.93
CA TRP A 73 -7.43 -28.90 12.42
C TRP A 73 -8.46 -29.05 11.29
N ILE A 74 -9.57 -28.34 11.41
CA ILE A 74 -10.63 -28.27 10.40
C ILE A 74 -10.68 -26.86 9.79
N PRO A 75 -10.87 -26.71 8.47
CA PRO A 75 -10.96 -25.40 7.85
C PRO A 75 -12.22 -24.67 8.31
N ILE A 76 -12.07 -23.36 8.55
CA ILE A 76 -13.21 -22.45 8.75
C ILE A 76 -13.62 -21.95 7.36
N ILE A 77 -14.86 -22.22 6.98
CA ILE A 77 -15.43 -21.84 5.69
C ILE A 77 -16.70 -21.04 5.98
N ASP A 78 -16.68 -19.76 5.64
CA ASP A 78 -17.85 -18.88 5.67
C ASP A 78 -18.47 -18.77 4.26
N PRO A 79 -19.81 -18.83 4.13
CA PRO A 79 -20.48 -18.63 2.84
C PRO A 79 -20.32 -17.20 2.28
N ASN A 80 -19.99 -16.20 3.11
CA ASN A 80 -19.70 -14.85 2.67
C ASN A 80 -18.19 -14.70 2.31
N PRO A 81 -17.85 -14.43 1.04
CA PRO A 81 -16.46 -14.27 0.61
C PRO A 81 -15.71 -13.13 1.30
N GLU A 82 -16.39 -12.05 1.67
CA GLU A 82 -15.77 -10.90 2.35
C GLU A 82 -15.33 -11.28 3.77
N VAL A 83 -16.20 -11.98 4.50
CA VAL A 83 -15.89 -12.50 5.84
C VAL A 83 -14.76 -13.52 5.77
N GLN A 84 -14.80 -14.42 4.78
CA GLN A 84 -13.73 -15.39 4.56
C GLN A 84 -12.38 -14.70 4.29
N ALA A 85 -12.36 -13.63 3.51
CA ALA A 85 -11.15 -12.87 3.22
C ALA A 85 -10.56 -12.22 4.47
N ILE A 86 -11.40 -11.61 5.32
CA ILE A 86 -10.99 -11.01 6.59
C ILE A 86 -10.40 -12.08 7.53
N LEU A 87 -11.05 -13.24 7.65
CA LEU A 87 -10.57 -14.35 8.49
C LEU A 87 -9.26 -14.97 7.97
N SER A 88 -9.03 -14.88 6.67
CA SER A 88 -7.82 -15.39 6.01
C SER A 88 -6.66 -14.40 6.04
N GLN A 89 -6.89 -13.14 6.45
CA GLN A 89 -5.86 -12.13 6.50
C GLN A 89 -4.92 -12.38 7.67
N ALA A 90 -3.63 -12.37 7.37
CA ALA A 90 -2.55 -12.42 8.33
C ALA A 90 -1.58 -11.25 8.10
N SER A 91 -0.77 -10.98 9.09
CA SER A 91 0.25 -9.93 9.02
C SER A 91 1.24 -10.16 10.15
N THR A 92 2.49 -9.77 9.91
CA THR A 92 3.55 -9.84 10.91
C THR A 92 4.20 -8.48 11.13
N ARG A 93 4.24 -8.08 12.39
CA ARG A 93 4.90 -6.87 12.89
C ARG A 93 6.31 -7.15 13.41
N GLN A 94 6.74 -8.41 13.38
CA GLN A 94 8.03 -8.84 13.93
C GLN A 94 9.18 -8.21 13.13
N SER A 95 10.31 -8.03 13.84
CA SER A 95 11.57 -7.66 13.22
C SER A 95 11.97 -8.70 12.17
N ILE A 96 12.78 -8.29 11.18
CA ILE A 96 13.24 -9.24 10.17
C ILE A 96 14.08 -10.36 10.78
N ALA A 97 14.85 -10.08 11.85
CA ALA A 97 15.66 -11.07 12.54
C ALA A 97 14.80 -12.18 13.17
N GLU A 98 13.67 -11.81 13.79
CA GLU A 98 12.71 -12.79 14.30
C GLU A 98 12.09 -13.63 13.19
N ILE A 99 11.81 -13.04 12.02
CA ILE A 99 11.29 -13.77 10.85
C ILE A 99 12.34 -14.73 10.30
N GLU A 100 13.60 -14.28 10.16
CA GLU A 100 14.72 -15.13 9.74
C GLU A 100 14.91 -16.31 10.70
N ASP A 101 14.85 -16.08 12.01
CA ASP A 101 14.96 -17.13 13.02
C ASP A 101 13.76 -18.08 12.99
N LEU A 102 12.55 -17.56 12.77
CA LEU A 102 11.34 -18.37 12.58
C LEU A 102 11.47 -19.31 11.38
N LEU A 103 12.08 -18.85 10.29
CA LEU A 103 12.29 -19.63 9.08
C LEU A 103 13.37 -20.70 9.20
N LYS A 104 14.31 -20.57 10.15
CA LYS A 104 15.32 -21.60 10.46
C LYS A 104 14.75 -22.78 11.23
N LEU A 105 13.64 -22.60 11.95
CA LEU A 105 12.99 -23.69 12.65
C LEU A 105 12.45 -24.71 11.63
N ASP A 106 12.80 -25.97 11.82
CA ASP A 106 12.44 -27.11 10.96
C ASP A 106 10.96 -27.51 11.15
N SER A 107 10.09 -26.53 10.92
CA SER A 107 8.64 -26.65 10.99
C SER A 107 8.13 -27.13 9.64
N LYS A 108 7.38 -28.23 9.65
CA LYS A 108 6.83 -28.91 8.46
C LYS A 108 5.76 -28.07 7.75
N GLY A 109 6.17 -26.95 7.17
CA GLY A 109 5.47 -26.23 6.09
C GLY A 109 4.50 -25.12 6.48
N THR A 110 3.94 -25.12 7.70
CA THR A 110 2.94 -24.10 8.09
C THR A 110 3.18 -23.50 9.47
N LEU A 111 3.08 -22.18 9.52
CA LEU A 111 3.15 -21.37 10.74
C LEU A 111 1.73 -21.00 11.17
N GLN A 112 1.50 -21.00 12.49
CA GLN A 112 0.18 -20.76 13.07
C GLN A 112 0.14 -19.38 13.70
N LYS A 113 -0.81 -18.56 13.27
CA LYS A 113 -1.14 -17.29 13.92
C LYS A 113 -2.50 -17.43 14.61
N PRO A 114 -2.56 -17.46 15.96
CA PRO A 114 -3.83 -17.53 16.69
C PRO A 114 -4.76 -16.37 16.31
N LEU A 115 -6.06 -16.66 16.17
CA LEU A 115 -7.06 -15.61 15.99
C LEU A 115 -7.27 -14.84 17.30
N PRO A 116 -7.57 -13.52 17.24
CA PRO A 116 -7.96 -12.75 18.41
C PRO A 116 -9.17 -13.35 19.13
N ALA A 117 -9.19 -13.25 20.47
CA ALA A 117 -10.27 -13.80 21.29
C ALA A 117 -11.66 -13.26 20.94
N GLU A 118 -11.74 -12.01 20.48
CA GLU A 118 -12.97 -11.37 20.01
C GLU A 118 -13.55 -12.08 18.78
N ILE A 119 -12.70 -12.42 17.81
CA ILE A 119 -13.08 -13.17 16.61
C ILE A 119 -13.49 -14.59 16.98
N ILE A 120 -12.73 -15.26 17.84
CA ILE A 120 -13.06 -16.62 18.33
C ILE A 120 -14.45 -16.61 19.01
N THR A 121 -14.72 -15.62 19.85
CA THR A 121 -15.99 -15.47 20.55
C THR A 121 -17.14 -15.19 19.57
N ALA A 122 -16.92 -14.32 18.58
CA ALA A 122 -17.91 -14.01 17.55
C ALA A 122 -18.28 -15.25 16.73
N ILE A 123 -17.29 -16.04 16.30
CA ILE A 123 -17.52 -17.31 15.59
C ILE A 123 -18.27 -18.31 16.47
N ASN A 124 -17.90 -18.42 17.75
CA ASN A 124 -18.55 -19.34 18.68
C ASN A 124 -20.01 -18.97 19.01
N ARG A 125 -20.39 -17.68 18.96
CA ARG A 125 -21.79 -17.26 19.16
C ARG A 125 -22.72 -17.78 18.07
N GLY A 126 -22.22 -17.94 16.85
CA GLY A 126 -22.99 -18.46 15.70
C GLY A 126 -22.99 -19.99 15.58
N ASN A 127 -22.22 -20.70 16.42
CA ASN A 127 -22.01 -22.14 16.31
C ASN A 127 -22.59 -22.90 17.51
N SER A 128 -23.18 -24.07 17.26
CA SER A 128 -23.74 -24.93 18.32
C SER A 128 -22.67 -25.61 19.18
N ILE A 129 -21.43 -25.69 18.69
CA ILE A 129 -20.29 -26.29 19.39
C ILE A 129 -19.19 -25.24 19.47
N PRO A 130 -18.81 -24.78 20.67
CA PRO A 130 -17.71 -23.84 20.83
C PRO A 130 -16.38 -24.54 20.54
N LEU A 131 -15.55 -23.94 19.69
CA LEU A 131 -14.17 -24.39 19.45
C LEU A 131 -13.21 -23.45 20.18
N GLY A 132 -12.29 -24.04 20.95
CA GLY A 132 -11.41 -23.28 21.85
C GLY A 132 -10.22 -22.64 21.14
N GLU A 133 -9.63 -23.31 20.15
CA GLU A 133 -8.45 -22.84 19.44
C GLU A 133 -8.75 -22.65 17.96
N MET A 134 -8.55 -21.44 17.46
CA MET A 134 -8.64 -21.10 16.05
C MET A 134 -7.43 -20.30 15.64
N SER A 135 -6.85 -20.62 14.47
CA SER A 135 -5.64 -19.99 13.97
C SER A 135 -5.64 -19.91 12.45
N VAL A 136 -4.99 -18.86 11.94
CA VAL A 136 -4.66 -18.75 10.52
C VAL A 136 -3.37 -19.51 10.28
N HIS A 137 -3.44 -20.52 9.42
CA HIS A 137 -2.29 -21.29 8.98
C HIS A 137 -1.68 -20.64 7.75
N ILE A 138 -0.44 -20.18 7.89
CA ILE A 138 0.29 -19.45 6.85
C ILE A 138 1.38 -20.37 6.30
N SER A 139 1.58 -20.38 4.99
CA SER A 139 2.67 -21.15 4.39
C SER A 139 4.01 -20.57 4.82
N ARG A 140 5.00 -21.44 5.07
CA ARG A 140 6.38 -21.01 5.28
C ARG A 140 6.90 -20.19 4.09
N SER A 141 6.46 -20.52 2.87
CA SER A 141 6.85 -19.78 1.65
C SER A 141 6.37 -18.33 1.67
N ASP A 142 5.15 -18.07 2.16
CA ASP A 142 4.61 -16.71 2.23
C ASP A 142 5.43 -15.84 3.20
N ILE A 143 5.87 -16.44 4.31
CA ILE A 143 6.72 -15.76 5.29
C ILE A 143 8.16 -15.60 4.78
N ALA A 144 8.68 -16.57 4.03
CA ALA A 144 9.98 -16.48 3.36
C ALA A 144 10.00 -15.40 2.26
N GLY A 145 8.85 -15.09 1.67
CA GLY A 145 8.71 -13.99 0.71
C GLY A 145 8.99 -12.60 1.32
N ILE A 146 8.84 -12.43 2.64
CA ILE A 146 9.11 -11.15 3.31
C ILE A 146 10.60 -10.77 3.23
N PRO A 147 11.55 -11.55 3.80
CA PRO A 147 12.97 -11.23 3.71
C PRO A 147 13.48 -11.18 2.27
N ASP A 148 12.94 -12.02 1.38
CA ASP A 148 13.28 -11.99 -0.04
C ASP A 148 12.87 -10.66 -0.71
N ARG A 149 11.65 -10.18 -0.43
CA ARG A 149 11.19 -8.89 -0.92
C ARG A 149 12.03 -7.74 -0.36
N VAL A 150 12.36 -7.76 0.93
CA VAL A 150 13.22 -6.74 1.57
C VAL A 150 14.63 -6.76 0.96
N ARG A 151 15.21 -7.94 0.70
CA ARG A 151 16.50 -8.06 0.00
C ARG A 151 16.44 -7.43 -1.39
N THR A 152 15.40 -7.75 -2.16
CA THR A 152 15.21 -7.17 -3.51
C THR A 152 15.09 -5.65 -3.43
N MET A 153 14.34 -5.13 -2.46
CA MET A 153 14.21 -3.70 -2.22
C MET A 153 15.57 -3.05 -1.89
N ILE A 154 16.41 -3.69 -1.08
CA ILE A 154 17.76 -3.19 -0.79
C ILE A 154 18.63 -3.16 -2.05
N LEU A 155 18.55 -4.21 -2.88
CA LEU A 155 19.29 -4.29 -4.14
C LEU A 155 18.86 -3.18 -5.11
N ASP A 156 17.55 -3.02 -5.33
CA ASP A 156 16.99 -2.00 -6.21
C ASP A 156 17.44 -0.60 -5.77
N TRP A 157 17.38 -0.33 -4.46
CA TRP A 157 17.85 0.92 -3.89
C TRP A 157 19.34 1.18 -4.15
N ALA A 158 20.19 0.15 -3.96
CA ALA A 158 21.63 0.28 -4.17
C ALA A 158 21.99 0.48 -5.65
N LEU A 159 21.28 -0.18 -6.57
CA LEU A 159 21.44 0.01 -8.02
C LEU A 159 21.00 1.41 -8.46
N GLU A 160 19.95 1.95 -7.84
CA GLU A 160 19.48 3.29 -8.15
C GLU A 160 20.50 4.37 -7.71
N LEU A 161 21.10 4.20 -6.53
CA LEU A 161 22.19 5.07 -6.06
C LEU A 161 23.38 5.06 -7.03
N GLU A 162 23.80 3.88 -7.47
CA GLU A 162 24.87 3.74 -8.46
C GLU A 162 24.54 4.45 -9.77
N LYS A 163 23.31 4.26 -10.29
CA LYS A 163 22.84 4.92 -11.52
C LYS A 163 22.90 6.45 -11.42
N ASN A 164 22.75 7.00 -10.22
CA ASN A 164 22.85 8.45 -9.95
C ASN A 164 24.28 8.90 -9.57
N GLY A 165 25.27 8.03 -9.73
CA GLY A 165 26.67 8.31 -9.44
C GLY A 165 26.92 8.51 -7.95
N VAL A 166 26.19 7.80 -7.09
CA VAL A 166 26.40 7.73 -5.65
C VAL A 166 26.93 6.34 -5.34
N MET A 167 28.26 6.20 -5.27
CA MET A 167 28.93 4.92 -4.99
C MET A 167 29.61 4.94 -3.63
N GLY A 168 30.12 6.11 -3.24
CA GLY A 168 30.96 6.29 -2.06
C GLY A 168 32.35 5.67 -2.22
N GLU A 169 33.26 6.07 -1.34
CA GLU A 169 34.60 5.48 -1.21
C GLU A 169 34.73 4.89 0.21
N GLY A 170 34.74 3.56 0.31
CA GLY A 170 34.63 2.87 1.59
C GLY A 170 33.34 3.28 2.32
N LEU A 171 33.45 3.77 3.56
CA LEU A 171 32.31 4.23 4.37
C LEU A 171 32.03 5.74 4.23
N SER A 172 32.51 6.41 3.20
CA SER A 172 32.38 7.87 3.06
C SER A 172 31.74 8.25 1.73
N PHE A 173 30.98 9.35 1.75
CA PHE A 173 30.34 9.93 0.57
C PHE A 173 30.76 11.39 0.43
N THR A 174 30.96 11.85 -0.80
CA THR A 174 31.29 13.25 -1.11
C THR A 174 30.08 14.16 -0.87
N LYS A 175 30.31 15.48 -0.91
CA LYS A 175 29.23 16.45 -0.71
C LYS A 175 28.25 16.41 -1.90
N GLU A 176 28.78 16.27 -3.11
CA GLU A 176 28.01 16.19 -4.35
C GLU A 176 27.15 14.91 -4.39
N GLU A 177 27.67 13.78 -3.89
CA GLU A 177 26.91 12.54 -3.76
C GLU A 177 25.74 12.67 -2.78
N LYS A 178 25.96 13.31 -1.63
CA LYS A 178 24.91 13.56 -0.64
C LYS A 178 23.81 14.46 -1.19
N GLU A 179 24.18 15.49 -1.95
CA GLU A 179 23.21 16.39 -2.60
C GLU A 179 22.37 15.64 -3.64
N ARG A 180 22.99 14.81 -4.50
CA ARG A 180 22.27 13.97 -5.47
C ARG A 180 21.34 12.95 -4.79
N ALA A 181 21.79 12.35 -3.69
CA ALA A 181 20.99 11.39 -2.94
C ALA A 181 19.76 12.05 -2.29
N VAL A 182 19.91 13.20 -1.63
CA VAL A 182 18.80 13.86 -0.93
C VAL A 182 17.73 14.39 -1.91
N THR A 183 18.12 14.85 -3.10
CA THR A 183 17.17 15.37 -4.09
C THR A 183 16.29 14.27 -4.72
N ASN A 184 16.81 13.04 -4.85
CA ASN A 184 16.13 11.97 -5.58
C ASN A 184 15.51 10.88 -4.67
N TYR A 185 15.93 10.76 -3.41
CA TYR A 185 15.62 9.58 -2.57
C TYR A 185 14.93 9.91 -1.24
N ASN A 186 13.64 10.23 -1.30
CA ASN A 186 12.74 10.03 -0.17
C ASN A 186 11.98 8.73 -0.38
N ILE A 187 11.95 7.83 0.60
CA ILE A 187 11.26 6.52 0.52
C ILE A 187 9.75 6.60 0.21
N GLN A 188 9.16 7.79 0.18
CA GLN A 188 7.87 7.98 -0.50
C GLN A 188 7.90 7.58 -2.00
N ASN A 189 9.08 7.48 -2.62
CA ASN A 189 9.30 6.92 -3.95
C ASN A 189 9.66 5.41 -3.94
N PHE A 190 9.93 4.81 -2.78
CA PHE A 190 10.24 3.37 -2.68
C PHE A 190 8.98 2.50 -2.66
N ASN A 191 7.82 3.10 -2.35
CA ASN A 191 6.52 2.55 -2.69
C ASN A 191 6.15 2.75 -4.19
N GLY A 192 7.04 3.34 -5.01
CA GLY A 192 6.74 3.87 -6.34
C GLY A 192 7.47 3.21 -7.53
N VAL A 193 8.24 2.14 -7.33
CA VAL A 193 8.91 1.43 -8.44
C VAL A 193 8.11 0.22 -8.95
N ILE A 194 6.96 -0.11 -8.34
CA ILE A 194 5.97 -0.99 -8.97
C ILE A 194 4.57 -0.38 -8.79
N GLY A 195 4.09 0.27 -9.84
CA GLY A 195 2.67 0.62 -10.04
C GLY A 195 2.26 2.05 -9.65
N ASN A 196 2.11 2.90 -10.68
CA ASN A 196 1.31 4.14 -10.73
C ASN A 196 1.35 5.13 -9.54
N ASN A 197 2.01 6.28 -9.76
CA ASN A 197 1.50 7.65 -9.53
C ASN A 197 0.64 8.01 -8.28
N ASN A 198 0.76 7.34 -7.14
CA ASN A 198 0.04 7.77 -5.92
C ASN A 198 1.00 8.24 -4.82
N ARG A 199 0.93 9.54 -4.52
CA ARG A 199 1.50 10.14 -3.30
C ARG A 199 0.61 9.79 -2.10
N VAL A 200 1.22 9.70 -0.93
CA VAL A 200 0.65 9.39 0.41
C VAL A 200 -0.46 10.37 0.89
N ARG A 201 -0.99 11.25 0.02
CA ARG A 201 -2.17 12.10 0.30
C ARG A 201 -3.48 11.57 -0.31
N ASP A 202 -3.47 10.44 -1.03
CA ASP A 202 -4.65 9.90 -1.72
C ASP A 202 -5.40 8.76 -1.00
N ILE A 203 -5.15 8.51 0.29
CA ILE A 203 -5.81 7.41 1.05
C ILE A 203 -7.26 7.76 1.49
N VAL A 204 -7.87 8.80 0.93
CA VAL A 204 -9.30 9.08 1.14
C VAL A 204 -9.97 9.44 -0.19
N GLY A 205 -10.37 8.41 -0.94
CA GLY A 205 -11.06 8.51 -2.23
C GLY A 205 -10.39 7.62 -3.27
N GLY A 206 -11.16 6.75 -3.94
CA GLY A 206 -10.67 5.66 -4.79
C GLY A 206 -9.63 6.07 -5.84
N ASP A 207 -8.88 5.08 -6.32
CA ASP A 207 -7.84 5.24 -7.35
C ASP A 207 -8.40 6.01 -8.56
N MET A 208 -7.87 7.22 -8.81
CA MET A 208 -8.42 8.14 -9.80
C MET A 208 -7.75 7.92 -11.15
N ASN A 209 -8.39 7.15 -12.03
CA ASN A 209 -7.93 7.02 -13.41
C ASN A 209 -8.22 8.31 -14.21
N LEU A 210 -7.17 9.04 -14.56
CA LEU A 210 -7.26 10.32 -15.30
C LEU A 210 -7.96 10.20 -16.66
N THR A 211 -7.92 9.02 -17.30
CA THR A 211 -8.61 8.77 -18.57
C THR A 211 -10.12 8.67 -18.37
N ASP A 212 -10.55 8.07 -17.25
CA ASP A 212 -11.95 7.96 -16.90
C ASP A 212 -12.53 9.30 -16.46
N VAL A 213 -11.75 10.12 -15.73
CA VAL A 213 -12.12 11.49 -15.39
C VAL A 213 -12.31 12.33 -16.65
N GLY A 214 -11.38 12.29 -17.61
CA GLY A 214 -11.52 13.03 -18.86
C GLY A 214 -12.78 12.65 -19.65
N ARG A 215 -13.11 11.34 -19.70
CA ARG A 215 -14.34 10.85 -20.33
C ARG A 215 -15.59 11.33 -19.61
N LEU A 216 -15.61 11.27 -18.27
CA LEU A 216 -16.71 11.79 -17.45
C LEU A 216 -16.93 13.28 -17.68
N THR A 217 -15.85 14.07 -17.63
CA THR A 217 -15.89 15.52 -17.87
C THR A 217 -16.44 15.85 -19.25
N GLY A 218 -16.04 15.10 -20.28
CA GLY A 218 -16.61 15.23 -21.63
C GLY A 218 -18.10 14.91 -21.69
N GLN A 219 -18.55 13.87 -20.98
CA GLN A 219 -19.96 13.50 -20.89
C GLN A 219 -20.80 14.56 -20.18
N LEU A 220 -20.33 15.09 -19.05
CA LEU A 220 -21.00 16.17 -18.31
C LEU A 220 -21.14 17.42 -19.18
N ARG A 221 -20.09 17.79 -19.91
CA ARG A 221 -20.10 18.96 -20.80
C ARG A 221 -21.08 18.80 -21.96
N SER A 222 -21.16 17.60 -22.55
CA SER A 222 -22.09 17.31 -23.65
C SER A 222 -23.57 17.37 -23.24
N ARG A 223 -23.85 17.29 -21.93
CA ARG A 223 -25.21 17.25 -21.36
C ARG A 223 -25.52 18.46 -20.47
N LEU A 224 -24.77 19.54 -20.57
CA LEU A 224 -24.99 20.76 -19.76
C LEU A 224 -26.40 21.32 -19.90
N GLY A 225 -26.97 21.29 -21.12
CA GLY A 225 -28.34 21.75 -21.37
C GLY A 225 -29.37 20.92 -20.60
N GLU A 226 -29.23 19.59 -20.63
CA GLU A 226 -30.13 18.66 -19.93
C GLU A 226 -29.98 18.79 -18.40
N LEU A 227 -28.76 19.01 -17.90
CA LEU A 227 -28.51 19.27 -16.48
C LEU A 227 -29.13 20.61 -16.03
N ALA A 228 -29.06 21.65 -16.87
CA ALA A 228 -29.69 22.94 -16.58
C ALA A 228 -31.22 22.82 -16.49
N GLU A 229 -31.83 22.03 -17.37
CA GLU A 229 -33.27 21.76 -17.37
C GLU A 229 -33.73 21.03 -16.10
N GLU A 230 -32.87 20.18 -15.52
CA GLU A 230 -33.12 19.50 -14.26
C GLU A 230 -32.82 20.37 -13.01
N GLY A 231 -32.36 21.61 -13.19
CA GLY A 231 -32.10 22.57 -12.12
C GLY A 231 -30.67 22.61 -11.58
N ALA A 232 -29.70 22.10 -12.35
CA ALA A 232 -28.28 22.18 -12.00
C ALA A 232 -27.72 23.55 -12.38
N ASP A 233 -26.70 24.00 -11.65
CA ASP A 233 -25.97 25.21 -12.01
C ASP A 233 -25.01 24.94 -13.18
N ALA A 234 -25.53 25.10 -14.41
CA ALA A 234 -24.78 24.80 -15.62
C ALA A 234 -23.53 25.67 -15.82
N ASP A 235 -23.53 26.92 -15.31
CA ASP A 235 -22.35 27.80 -15.37
C ASP A 235 -21.26 27.31 -14.42
N ALA A 236 -21.64 26.86 -13.21
CA ALA A 236 -20.70 26.23 -12.28
C ALA A 236 -20.17 24.88 -12.80
N VAL A 237 -21.01 24.05 -13.43
CA VAL A 237 -20.56 22.79 -14.05
C VAL A 237 -19.62 23.03 -15.22
N ASP A 238 -19.90 23.98 -16.12
CA ASP A 238 -19.02 24.29 -17.26
C ASP A 238 -17.66 24.84 -16.80
N LYS A 239 -17.64 25.71 -15.78
CA LYS A 239 -16.40 26.22 -15.18
C LYS A 239 -15.56 25.12 -14.56
N ALA A 240 -16.16 24.26 -13.76
CA ALA A 240 -15.45 23.16 -13.08
C ALA A 240 -14.96 22.10 -14.09
N THR A 241 -15.77 21.73 -15.08
CA THR A 241 -15.35 20.80 -16.14
C THR A 241 -14.24 21.36 -17.03
N SER A 242 -14.28 22.66 -17.36
CA SER A 242 -13.21 23.32 -18.10
C SER A 242 -11.88 23.37 -17.33
N ALA A 243 -11.94 23.65 -16.03
CA ALA A 243 -10.76 23.63 -15.17
C ALA A 243 -10.16 22.21 -15.02
N ILE A 244 -10.99 21.17 -15.01
CA ILE A 244 -10.53 19.77 -14.98
C ILE A 244 -9.77 19.44 -16.28
N LEU A 245 -10.31 19.80 -17.45
CA LEU A 245 -9.64 19.57 -18.73
C LEU A 245 -8.29 20.30 -18.80
N GLN A 246 -8.22 21.54 -18.31
CA GLN A 246 -6.97 22.29 -18.25
C GLN A 246 -5.94 21.61 -17.34
N GLN A 247 -6.37 21.03 -16.22
CA GLN A 247 -5.49 20.30 -15.31
C GLN A 247 -5.03 18.95 -15.90
N LEU A 248 -5.85 18.33 -16.75
CA LEU A 248 -5.48 17.12 -17.48
C LEU A 248 -4.48 17.38 -18.62
N GLU A 249 -4.50 18.57 -19.22
CA GLU A 249 -3.53 18.99 -20.25
C GLU A 249 -2.20 19.51 -19.66
N ALA A 250 -2.14 19.78 -18.35
CA ALA A 250 -0.93 20.23 -17.69
C ALA A 250 0.15 19.14 -17.68
N SER A 251 1.44 19.54 -17.79
CA SER A 251 2.57 18.59 -17.82
C SER A 251 2.71 17.73 -16.55
N LYS A 252 2.02 18.10 -15.45
CA LYS A 252 1.86 17.31 -14.22
C LYS A 252 0.45 17.56 -13.65
N PRO A 253 -0.55 16.73 -13.98
CA PRO A 253 -1.89 16.82 -13.40
C PRO A 253 -1.82 16.65 -11.88
N ASP A 254 -2.60 17.46 -11.15
CA ASP A 254 -2.66 17.40 -9.69
C ASP A 254 -3.99 16.76 -9.29
N HIS A 255 -3.93 15.54 -8.77
CA HIS A 255 -5.10 14.75 -8.39
C HIS A 255 -5.93 15.42 -7.29
N GLY A 256 -5.30 16.20 -6.40
CA GLY A 256 -5.99 16.95 -5.36
C GLY A 256 -6.82 18.09 -5.92
N VAL A 257 -6.30 18.80 -6.91
CA VAL A 257 -7.03 19.87 -7.62
C VAL A 257 -8.19 19.29 -8.42
N ILE A 258 -7.95 18.20 -9.15
CA ILE A 258 -9.00 17.50 -9.93
C ILE A 258 -10.14 17.03 -9.01
N ARG A 259 -9.81 16.46 -7.84
CA ARG A 259 -10.81 16.03 -6.85
C ARG A 259 -11.61 17.20 -6.29
N GLY A 260 -10.97 18.34 -6.00
CA GLY A 260 -11.66 19.57 -5.59
C GLY A 260 -12.67 20.03 -6.65
N LEU A 261 -12.26 20.04 -7.91
CA LEU A 261 -13.12 20.43 -9.02
C LEU A 261 -14.27 19.43 -9.27
N LEU A 262 -14.04 18.12 -9.05
CA LEU A 262 -15.10 17.11 -9.10
C LEU A 262 -16.12 17.29 -7.96
N GLN A 263 -15.67 17.74 -6.78
CA GLN A 263 -16.57 18.09 -5.67
C GLN A 263 -17.39 19.34 -6.00
N ASP A 264 -16.79 20.34 -6.65
CA ASP A 264 -17.50 21.53 -7.12
C ASP A 264 -18.55 21.16 -8.18
N CYS A 265 -18.22 20.28 -9.13
CA CYS A 265 -19.18 19.70 -10.08
C CYS A 265 -20.33 19.00 -9.35
N ARG A 266 -20.03 18.15 -8.36
CA ARG A 266 -21.06 17.46 -7.58
C ARG A 266 -21.99 18.44 -6.88
N ASN A 267 -21.45 19.48 -6.25
CA ASN A 267 -22.23 20.50 -5.56
C ASN A 267 -23.16 21.24 -6.53
N ALA A 268 -22.67 21.59 -7.72
CA ALA A 268 -23.46 22.26 -8.76
C ALA A 268 -24.59 21.39 -9.35
N ILE A 269 -24.43 20.06 -9.34
CA ILE A 269 -25.45 19.10 -9.80
C ILE A 269 -26.38 18.69 -8.64
N SER A 270 -25.96 18.84 -7.39
CA SER A 270 -26.73 18.38 -6.22
C SER A 270 -28.10 19.07 -6.06
N SER A 271 -28.26 20.29 -6.56
CA SER A 271 -29.55 21.01 -6.58
C SER A 271 -30.59 20.36 -7.49
N ALA A 272 -30.16 19.54 -8.44
CA ALA A 272 -30.96 18.83 -9.43
C ALA A 272 -31.15 17.34 -9.12
N ALA A 273 -30.87 16.89 -7.88
CA ALA A 273 -30.85 15.47 -7.51
C ALA A 273 -32.18 14.70 -7.70
N GLY A 274 -33.27 15.36 -8.12
CA GLY A 274 -34.52 14.73 -8.54
C GLY A 274 -34.59 14.34 -10.02
N GLY A 275 -33.66 14.81 -10.85
CA GLY A 275 -33.55 14.53 -12.28
C GLY A 275 -32.80 13.23 -12.57
N MET A 276 -33.19 12.53 -13.63
CA MET A 276 -32.59 11.23 -14.01
C MET A 276 -31.13 11.42 -14.44
N ILE A 277 -30.84 12.50 -15.16
CA ILE A 277 -29.52 12.77 -15.73
C ILE A 277 -28.57 13.27 -14.63
N SER A 278 -29.07 14.13 -13.75
CA SER A 278 -28.37 14.65 -12.58
C SER A 278 -28.06 13.54 -11.57
N SER A 279 -29.00 12.63 -11.32
CA SER A 279 -28.76 11.45 -10.47
C SER A 279 -27.70 10.52 -11.06
N GLY A 280 -27.75 10.28 -12.38
CA GLY A 280 -26.73 9.50 -13.08
C GLY A 280 -25.36 10.16 -13.03
N ALA A 281 -25.29 11.47 -13.23
CA ALA A 281 -24.06 12.25 -13.12
C ALA A 281 -23.45 12.18 -11.71
N LEU A 282 -24.28 12.33 -10.66
CA LEU A 282 -23.85 12.20 -9.27
C LEU A 282 -23.30 10.80 -8.96
N ALA A 283 -23.94 9.74 -9.49
CA ALA A 283 -23.47 8.37 -9.33
C ALA A 283 -22.14 8.11 -10.03
N LEU A 284 -21.87 8.76 -11.17
CA LEU A 284 -20.59 8.66 -11.88
C LEU A 284 -19.47 9.48 -11.23
N ILE A 285 -19.79 10.56 -10.52
CA ILE A 285 -18.80 11.38 -9.80
C ILE A 285 -18.45 10.76 -8.43
N ALA A 286 -19.41 10.09 -7.78
CA ALA A 286 -19.26 9.56 -6.42
C ALA A 286 -18.00 8.70 -6.15
N PRO A 287 -17.55 7.80 -7.06
CA PRO A 287 -16.37 6.97 -6.81
C PRO A 287 -15.05 7.75 -6.66
N TYR A 288 -15.00 8.98 -7.19
CA TYR A 288 -13.80 9.82 -7.20
C TYR A 288 -13.69 10.74 -5.99
N LEU A 289 -14.72 10.77 -5.15
CA LEU A 289 -14.80 11.64 -3.98
C LEU A 289 -14.72 10.78 -2.70
N PRO A 290 -14.11 11.32 -1.62
CA PRO A 290 -14.15 10.66 -0.33
C PRO A 290 -15.60 10.46 0.10
N VAL A 291 -15.91 9.30 0.67
CA VAL A 291 -17.22 9.06 1.29
C VAL A 291 -17.37 10.04 2.45
N ILE A 292 -18.11 11.12 2.22
CA ILE A 292 -18.59 11.98 3.29
C ILE A 292 -19.67 11.15 3.97
N GLY A 293 -19.30 10.45 5.05
CA GLY A 293 -20.27 9.87 5.97
C GLY A 293 -21.20 10.96 6.50
N PRO A 294 -22.44 10.61 6.86
CA PRO A 294 -23.36 11.53 7.53
C PRO A 294 -22.79 12.06 8.85
#